data_AF-H5SEZ4-F1
#
_entry.id   AF-H5SEZ4-F1
#
_cell.length_a   1.000
_cell.length_b   1.000
_cell.length_c   1.000
_cell.angle_alpha   90.00
_cell.angle_beta   90.00
_cell.angle_gamma   90.00
#
_symmetry.space_group_name_H-M   'P 1'
#
loop_
_entity.id
_entity.type
_entity.pdbx_description
1 polymer ?
#
loop_
_entity_poly.entity_id
_entity_poly.type
_entity_poly.pdbx_seq_one_letter_code
_entity_poly.pdbx_strand_id
1 'polypeptide(L)'
;MNVPYHFDHLINQIQRNCAIADAQYARNQTLCTYLLQMREYYRWAHEIPLGAPLPHREVARWIREQERTWEPLEAEELKPLTWQERTFDPFDEGGLNALLIPIGFVYTAGIGRFGKPHFALAELKQKTVCAGIECWHLGREYARDLSLLPALYREGRIVIRRDALTRVLWEKWELWRSQQEALPKDRALVFQRYRLEDNGCRLETLTEDAATLLVWHEIGEHQAEERLPTEWPQMVAAAGDRANEVVLRTVRDLVADALSVYPRLAEHDAGLLTALHFALTDGLRRQWVSNLTATLFASHQSAHSPQPLRTLASIEADRWLKLANKMRTAYLRSPAQFPLWLRRWRERLHQQTKPTPKAASNTVSTTQ
;
A
#
# COMPACT_ATOMS: atom_id res chain seq x y z
N MET A 1 7.61 29.59 8.47
CA MET A 1 8.33 29.09 9.67
C MET A 1 9.80 29.16 9.38
N ASN A 2 10.62 29.73 10.26
CA ASN A 2 12.07 29.69 10.10
C ASN A 2 12.54 28.26 10.38
N VAL A 3 12.86 27.55 9.31
CA VAL A 3 13.44 26.21 9.38
C VAL A 3 14.87 26.34 9.90
N PRO A 4 15.28 25.61 10.96
CA PRO A 4 16.62 25.74 11.53
C PRO A 4 17.72 25.46 10.50
N TYR A 5 18.87 26.14 10.60
CA TYR A 5 20.05 25.97 9.72
C TYR A 5 20.54 24.51 9.59
N HIS A 6 20.21 23.64 10.55
CA HIS A 6 20.58 22.23 10.53
C HIS A 6 19.56 21.32 9.82
N PHE A 7 18.39 21.82 9.42
CA PHE A 7 17.31 20.99 8.88
C PHE A 7 17.67 20.33 7.56
N ASP A 8 18.35 21.05 6.66
CA ASP A 8 18.85 20.50 5.39
C ASP A 8 19.86 19.36 5.63
N HIS A 9 20.67 19.46 6.69
CA HIS A 9 21.58 18.39 7.07
C HIS A 9 20.83 17.14 7.52
N LEU A 10 19.75 17.28 8.30
CA LEU A 10 18.91 16.15 8.68
C LEU A 10 18.20 15.52 7.47
N ILE A 11 17.63 16.34 6.58
CA ILE A 11 17.01 15.89 5.33
C ILE A 11 17.99 15.02 4.54
N ASN A 12 19.22 15.50 4.34
CA ASN A 12 20.23 14.78 3.57
C ASN A 12 20.66 13.46 4.23
N GLN A 13 20.76 13.41 5.57
CA GLN A 13 21.08 12.17 6.28
C GLN A 13 19.96 11.12 6.13
N ILE A 14 18.69 11.54 6.28
CA ILE A 14 17.54 10.65 6.13
C ILE A 14 17.44 10.19 4.67
N GLN A 15 17.57 11.10 3.71
CA GLN A 15 17.54 10.76 2.29
C GLN A 15 18.69 9.83 1.88
N ARG A 16 19.86 9.93 2.53
CA ARG A 16 20.95 8.97 2.35
C ARG A 16 20.55 7.57 2.82
N ASN A 17 19.90 7.44 3.98
CA ASN A 17 19.41 6.15 4.46
C ASN A 17 18.29 5.58 3.56
N CYS A 18 17.40 6.44 3.03
CA CYS A 18 16.46 6.06 1.97
C CYS A 18 17.19 5.50 0.75
N ALA A 19 18.22 6.20 0.26
CA ALA A 19 19.01 5.79 -0.91
C ALA A 19 19.77 4.48 -0.69
N ILE A 20 20.33 4.24 0.51
CA ILE A 20 20.95 2.96 0.88
C ILE A 20 19.90 1.83 0.82
N ALA A 21 18.73 2.04 1.44
CA ALA A 21 17.65 1.06 1.44
C ALA A 21 17.07 0.83 0.03
N ASP A 22 17.00 1.86 -0.82
CA ASP A 22 16.56 1.72 -2.20
C ASP A 22 17.59 0.99 -3.05
N ALA A 23 18.88 1.32 -2.94
CA ALA A 23 19.96 0.66 -3.66
C ALA A 23 19.95 -0.86 -3.40
N GLN A 24 19.86 -1.26 -2.13
CA GLN A 24 19.85 -2.67 -1.72
C GLN A 24 18.59 -3.44 -2.19
N TYR A 25 17.46 -2.75 -2.40
CA TYR A 25 16.16 -3.39 -2.67
C TYR A 25 15.53 -3.05 -4.03
N ALA A 26 16.18 -2.25 -4.89
CA ALA A 26 15.65 -1.87 -6.21
C ALA A 26 15.61 -3.06 -7.18
N ARG A 27 16.69 -3.86 -7.25
CA ARG A 27 16.84 -5.05 -8.15
C ARG A 27 15.80 -6.15 -7.93
N ASN A 28 15.08 -6.02 -6.84
CA ASN A 28 14.12 -6.93 -6.29
C ASN A 28 12.71 -6.70 -6.89
N GLN A 29 12.54 -5.61 -7.65
CA GLN A 29 11.31 -5.26 -8.38
C GLN A 29 11.38 -5.71 -9.85
N THR A 30 10.23 -5.77 -10.53
CA THR A 30 10.22 -5.91 -11.99
C THR A 30 10.65 -4.60 -12.64
N LEU A 31 11.26 -4.66 -13.82
CA LEU A 31 11.73 -3.48 -14.55
C LEU A 31 10.62 -2.44 -14.75
N CYS A 32 9.41 -2.88 -15.13
CA CYS A 32 8.29 -1.96 -15.34
C CYS A 32 7.89 -1.23 -14.06
N THR A 33 7.79 -1.94 -12.92
CA THR A 33 7.45 -1.33 -11.63
C THR A 33 8.55 -0.35 -11.20
N TYR A 34 9.81 -0.76 -11.34
CA TYR A 34 10.96 0.08 -11.01
C TYR A 34 10.97 1.38 -11.83
N LEU A 35 10.79 1.31 -13.15
CA LEU A 35 10.79 2.49 -14.02
C LEU A 35 9.61 3.44 -13.74
N LEU A 36 8.45 2.92 -13.37
CA LEU A 36 7.31 3.74 -12.95
C LEU A 36 7.64 4.50 -11.66
N GLN A 37 8.18 3.81 -10.64
CA GLN A 37 8.60 4.44 -9.39
C GLN A 37 9.70 5.47 -9.61
N MET A 38 10.70 5.18 -10.46
CA MET A 38 11.77 6.12 -10.78
C MET A 38 11.26 7.37 -11.49
N ARG A 39 10.27 7.22 -12.39
CA ARG A 39 9.62 8.36 -13.05
C ARG A 39 8.90 9.26 -12.04
N GLU A 40 8.19 8.68 -11.07
CA GLU A 40 7.55 9.46 -10.01
C GLU A 40 8.59 10.08 -9.07
N TYR A 41 9.64 9.33 -8.71
CA TYR A 41 10.71 9.82 -7.85
C TYR A 41 11.46 11.01 -8.49
N TYR A 42 11.68 10.99 -9.81
CA TYR A 42 12.18 12.13 -10.58
C TYR A 42 11.27 13.36 -10.41
N ARG A 43 9.96 13.18 -10.57
CA ARG A 43 8.95 14.24 -10.43
C ARG A 43 9.00 14.85 -9.03
N TRP A 44 9.06 14.02 -7.98
CA TRP A 44 9.18 14.48 -6.59
C TRP A 44 10.49 15.24 -6.36
N ALA A 45 11.63 14.68 -6.74
CA ALA A 45 12.94 15.26 -6.49
C ALA A 45 13.18 16.61 -7.19
N HIS A 46 12.44 16.87 -8.29
CA HIS A 46 12.52 18.13 -9.05
C HIS A 46 11.32 19.06 -8.78
N GLU A 47 10.47 18.74 -7.80
CA GLU A 47 9.27 19.51 -7.44
C GLU A 47 8.33 19.79 -8.62
N ILE A 48 8.29 18.86 -9.59
CA ILE A 48 7.46 19.02 -10.79
C ILE A 48 6.00 18.75 -10.41
N PRO A 49 5.05 19.67 -10.72
CA PRO A 49 3.64 19.48 -10.40
C PRO A 49 3.06 18.20 -10.99
N LEU A 50 2.08 17.59 -10.32
CA LEU A 50 1.33 16.46 -10.87
C LEU A 50 0.63 16.87 -12.17
N GLY A 51 0.59 15.96 -13.15
CA GLY A 51 0.05 16.22 -14.49
C GLY A 51 0.94 17.02 -15.43
N ALA A 52 1.96 17.72 -14.93
CA ALA A 52 2.95 18.35 -15.81
C ALA A 52 3.70 17.28 -16.64
N PRO A 53 3.97 17.56 -17.93
CA PRO A 53 4.69 16.64 -18.79
C PRO A 53 6.12 16.43 -18.27
N LEU A 54 6.63 15.20 -18.40
CA LEU A 54 8.01 14.87 -18.04
C LEU A 54 8.85 14.66 -19.30
N PRO A 55 9.98 15.34 -19.47
CA PRO A 55 10.83 15.19 -20.64
C PRO A 55 11.53 13.82 -20.65
N HIS A 56 11.04 12.87 -21.47
CA HIS A 56 11.51 11.48 -21.51
C HIS A 56 13.03 11.31 -21.55
N ARG A 57 13.74 12.11 -22.35
CA ARG A 57 15.21 12.03 -22.47
C ARG A 57 15.92 12.44 -21.18
N GLU A 58 15.41 13.43 -20.48
CA GLU A 58 15.98 13.92 -19.23
C GLU A 58 15.70 12.95 -18.10
N VAL A 59 14.46 12.44 -18.00
CA VAL A 59 14.10 11.38 -17.05
C VAL A 59 15.02 10.17 -17.23
N ALA A 60 15.18 9.68 -18.46
CA ALA A 60 16.05 8.54 -18.73
C ALA A 60 17.52 8.79 -18.40
N ARG A 61 18.03 10.02 -18.61
CA ARG A 61 19.38 10.41 -18.21
C ARG A 61 19.52 10.44 -16.69
N TRP A 62 18.57 11.06 -16.00
CA TRP A 62 18.57 11.15 -14.55
C TRP A 62 18.48 9.77 -13.89
N ILE A 63 17.68 8.84 -14.41
CA ILE A 63 17.61 7.46 -13.90
C ILE A 63 19.00 6.81 -13.91
N ARG A 64 19.75 6.93 -15.01
CA ARG A 64 21.12 6.40 -15.10
C ARG A 64 22.08 7.08 -14.14
N GLU A 65 21.92 8.38 -13.91
CA GLU A 65 22.72 9.12 -12.93
C GLU A 65 22.40 8.66 -11.50
N GLN A 66 21.12 8.48 -11.16
CA GLN A 66 20.71 7.95 -9.86
C GLN A 66 21.23 6.54 -9.62
N GLU A 67 21.11 5.64 -10.61
CA GLU A 67 21.65 4.28 -10.52
C GLU A 67 23.16 4.29 -10.23
N ARG A 68 23.93 5.17 -10.90
CA ARG A 68 25.37 5.36 -10.62
C ARG A 68 25.64 5.88 -9.21
N THR A 69 24.78 6.73 -8.66
CA THR A 69 24.92 7.18 -7.26
C THR A 69 24.57 6.10 -6.24
N TRP A 70 23.70 5.17 -6.60
CA TRP A 70 23.26 4.07 -5.73
C TRP A 70 24.21 2.88 -5.74
N GLU A 71 24.93 2.65 -6.84
CA GLU A 71 25.89 1.54 -6.97
C GLU A 71 26.86 1.41 -5.78
N PRO A 72 27.55 2.47 -5.30
CA PRO A 72 28.40 2.34 -4.12
C PRO A 72 27.61 2.16 -2.80
N LEU A 73 26.35 2.59 -2.74
CA LEU A 73 25.52 2.52 -1.53
C LEU A 73 24.97 1.11 -1.26
N GLU A 74 24.92 0.23 -2.27
CA GLU A 74 24.44 -1.15 -2.09
C GLU A 74 25.23 -1.91 -1.00
N ALA A 75 26.53 -1.59 -0.85
CA ALA A 75 27.40 -2.20 0.14
C ALA A 75 27.48 -1.42 1.47
N GLU A 76 26.80 -0.28 1.58
CA GLU A 76 26.84 0.53 2.79
C GLU A 76 25.79 0.11 3.82
N GLU A 77 26.13 0.26 5.10
CA GLU A 77 25.20 0.15 6.21
C GLU A 77 24.47 1.48 6.45
N LEU A 78 23.24 1.38 6.99
CA LEU A 78 22.47 2.52 7.44
C LEU A 78 23.29 3.35 8.44
N LYS A 79 23.26 4.68 8.29
CA LYS A 79 24.07 5.60 9.08
C LYS A 79 23.23 6.26 10.17
N PRO A 80 23.78 6.44 11.39
CA PRO A 80 23.08 7.15 12.45
C PRO A 80 22.75 8.59 12.01
N LEU A 81 21.72 9.16 12.61
CA LEU A 81 21.25 10.51 12.33
C LEU A 81 21.75 11.49 13.40
N THR A 82 22.23 12.66 12.99
CA THR A 82 22.62 13.74 13.91
C THR A 82 21.64 14.90 13.83
N TRP A 83 21.12 15.32 14.99
CA TRP A 83 20.24 16.47 15.15
C TRP A 83 20.53 17.19 16.48
N GLN A 84 20.77 18.50 16.44
CA GLN A 84 21.08 19.32 17.64
C GLN A 84 22.17 18.70 18.54
N GLU A 85 23.31 18.33 17.95
CA GLU A 85 24.47 17.71 18.64
C GLU A 85 24.19 16.32 19.26
N ARG A 86 23.00 15.75 19.02
CA ARG A 86 22.64 14.40 19.45
C ARG A 86 22.69 13.44 18.27
N THR A 87 23.09 12.20 18.55
CA THR A 87 23.13 11.10 17.57
C THR A 87 22.04 10.10 17.89
N PHE A 88 21.32 9.66 16.86
CA PHE A 88 20.19 8.74 16.93
C PHE A 88 20.47 7.52 16.06
N ASP A 89 20.03 6.34 16.50
CA ASP A 89 19.92 5.17 15.62
C ASP A 89 18.94 5.49 14.47
N PRO A 90 19.15 4.97 13.24
CA PRO A 90 18.22 5.20 12.13
C PRO A 90 16.77 4.83 12.45
N PHE A 91 16.54 3.87 13.34
CA PHE A 91 15.21 3.42 13.73
C PHE A 91 14.70 4.05 15.03
N ASP A 92 15.48 4.95 15.67
CA ASP A 92 15.04 5.70 16.86
C ASP A 92 14.08 6.84 16.49
N GLU A 93 12.88 6.43 16.05
CA GLU A 93 11.78 7.32 15.70
C GLU A 93 11.35 8.15 16.91
N GLY A 94 11.21 7.52 18.08
CA GLY A 94 10.76 8.17 19.32
C GLY A 94 11.71 9.27 19.80
N GLY A 95 13.01 8.98 19.85
CA GLY A 95 14.03 9.92 20.29
C GLY A 95 14.14 11.16 19.38
N LEU A 96 14.12 10.95 18.07
CA LEU A 96 14.19 12.06 17.11
C LEU A 96 12.87 12.86 17.06
N ASN A 97 11.71 12.19 17.08
CA ASN A 97 10.41 12.87 17.05
C ASN A 97 10.11 13.70 18.30
N ALA A 98 10.69 13.36 19.45
CA ALA A 98 10.61 14.21 20.64
C ALA A 98 11.15 15.64 20.39
N LEU A 99 12.08 15.80 19.44
CA LEU A 99 12.66 17.08 19.04
C LEU A 99 12.01 17.68 17.79
N LEU A 100 11.51 16.85 16.87
CA LEU A 100 10.91 17.32 15.61
C LEU A 100 9.44 17.73 15.73
N ILE A 101 8.64 17.04 16.53
CA ILE A 101 7.21 17.33 16.68
C ILE A 101 6.95 18.77 17.15
N PRO A 102 7.69 19.32 18.16
CA PRO A 102 7.49 20.71 18.60
C PRO A 102 7.73 21.75 17.51
N ILE A 103 8.53 21.43 16.48
CA ILE A 103 8.82 22.32 15.35
C ILE A 103 8.03 21.97 14.08
N GLY A 104 7.05 21.07 14.19
CA GLY A 104 6.08 20.79 13.13
C GLY A 104 6.48 19.70 12.13
N PHE A 105 7.45 18.82 12.47
CA PHE A 105 7.88 17.73 11.60
C PHE A 105 7.78 16.36 12.27
N VAL A 106 7.66 15.32 11.46
CA VAL A 106 7.66 13.92 11.89
C VAL A 106 8.63 13.14 11.01
N TYR A 107 9.52 12.39 11.67
CA TYR A 107 10.32 11.33 11.11
C TYR A 107 9.58 9.99 11.26
N THR A 108 9.63 9.14 10.24
CA THR A 108 9.11 7.77 10.30
C THR A 108 10.18 6.78 9.85
N ALA A 109 10.35 5.65 10.54
CA ALA A 109 11.45 4.73 10.26
C ALA A 109 11.13 3.24 10.50
N GLY A 110 10.65 2.48 9.53
CA GLY A 110 10.16 1.11 9.75
C GLY A 110 10.82 0.03 8.89
N ILE A 111 10.47 -1.23 9.16
CA ILE A 111 10.78 -2.36 8.27
C ILE A 111 9.50 -2.77 7.54
N GLY A 112 9.54 -2.66 6.21
CA GLY A 112 8.41 -2.95 5.34
C GLY A 112 8.43 -4.37 4.79
N ARG A 113 7.83 -4.52 3.60
CA ARG A 113 7.76 -5.81 2.89
C ARG A 113 9.14 -6.31 2.53
N PHE A 114 9.34 -7.62 2.61
CA PHE A 114 10.60 -8.30 2.29
C PHE A 114 11.80 -7.82 3.11
N GLY A 115 11.55 -7.22 4.28
CA GLY A 115 12.58 -6.72 5.18
C GLY A 115 13.21 -5.39 4.76
N LYS A 116 12.64 -4.67 3.79
CA LYS A 116 13.19 -3.38 3.34
C LYS A 116 13.04 -2.30 4.42
N PRO A 117 14.11 -1.60 4.82
CA PRO A 117 14.01 -0.39 5.64
C PRO A 117 13.29 0.73 4.89
N HIS A 118 12.50 1.51 5.62
CA HIS A 118 11.74 2.63 5.08
C HIS A 118 11.90 3.86 5.97
N PHE A 119 12.26 4.99 5.36
CA PHE A 119 12.42 6.25 6.07
C PHE A 119 11.66 7.37 5.38
N ALA A 120 11.16 8.31 6.17
CA ALA A 120 10.60 9.56 5.65
C ALA A 120 10.69 10.68 6.68
N LEU A 121 10.77 11.91 6.18
CA LEU A 121 10.64 13.13 6.97
C LEU A 121 9.58 14.02 6.32
N ALA A 122 8.57 14.44 7.08
CA ALA A 122 7.47 15.22 6.55
C ALA A 122 6.92 16.24 7.55
N GLU A 123 6.18 17.22 7.04
CA GLU A 123 5.42 18.16 7.87
C GLU A 123 4.31 17.43 8.62
N LEU A 124 4.15 17.71 9.92
CA LEU A 124 2.98 17.30 10.67
C LEU A 124 1.85 18.30 10.41
N LYS A 125 0.79 17.88 9.69
CA LYS A 125 -0.34 18.75 9.38
C LYS A 125 -1.43 18.69 10.43
N GLN A 126 -1.74 17.48 10.91
CA GLN A 126 -2.87 17.27 11.81
C GLN A 126 -2.66 16.04 12.68
N LYS A 127 -3.15 16.11 13.91
CA LYS A 127 -3.32 14.97 14.82
C LYS A 127 -4.81 14.78 15.08
N THR A 128 -5.30 13.56 14.92
CA THR A 128 -6.68 13.16 15.21
C THR A 128 -6.66 11.88 16.04
N VAL A 129 -7.83 11.46 16.50
CA VAL A 129 -8.03 10.15 17.14
C VAL A 129 -9.10 9.41 16.35
N CYS A 130 -8.78 8.21 15.87
CA CYS A 130 -9.72 7.38 15.11
C CYS A 130 -9.85 6.03 15.81
N ALA A 131 -11.07 5.69 16.25
CA ALA A 131 -11.34 4.47 17.01
C ALA A 131 -10.43 4.26 18.24
N GLY A 132 -10.07 5.36 18.93
CA GLY A 132 -9.20 5.33 20.11
C GLY A 132 -7.69 5.30 19.81
N ILE A 133 -7.29 5.31 18.54
CA ILE A 133 -5.89 5.28 18.09
C ILE A 133 -5.47 6.67 17.62
N GLU A 134 -4.28 7.14 18.02
CA GLU A 134 -3.72 8.39 17.51
C GLU A 134 -3.48 8.29 16.00
N CYS A 135 -3.95 9.28 15.25
CA CYS A 135 -3.81 9.34 13.79
C CYS A 135 -3.08 10.63 13.41
N TRP A 136 -1.92 10.49 12.78
CA TRP A 136 -1.09 11.62 12.35
C TRP A 136 -1.17 11.75 10.85
N HIS A 137 -1.64 12.90 10.38
CA HIS A 137 -1.69 13.23 8.96
C HIS A 137 -0.48 14.09 8.62
N LEU A 138 0.39 13.54 7.79
CA LEU A 138 1.60 14.20 7.32
C LEU A 138 1.36 14.89 5.97
N GLY A 139 2.00 16.04 5.79
CA GLY A 139 1.94 16.87 4.59
C GLY A 139 3.11 16.62 3.65
N ARG A 140 3.77 17.71 3.23
CA ARG A 140 4.92 17.67 2.32
C ARG A 140 6.04 16.80 2.87
N GLU A 141 6.61 15.96 2.01
CA GLU A 141 7.77 15.13 2.33
C GLU A 141 9.06 15.82 1.90
N TYR A 142 10.04 15.87 2.81
CA TYR A 142 11.37 16.41 2.56
C TYR A 142 12.41 15.32 2.29
N ALA A 143 12.18 14.12 2.84
CA ALA A 143 12.96 12.93 2.53
C ALA A 143 12.02 11.73 2.43
N ARG A 144 12.27 10.84 1.47
CA ARG A 144 11.47 9.62 1.25
C ARG A 144 12.22 8.59 0.41
N ASP A 145 11.80 7.34 0.59
CA ASP A 145 12.21 6.24 -0.28
C ASP A 145 11.56 6.32 -1.67
N LEU A 146 12.11 5.53 -2.60
CA LEU A 146 11.56 5.26 -3.93
C LEU A 146 10.16 4.62 -3.83
N SER A 147 10.01 3.64 -2.94
CA SER A 147 8.75 2.94 -2.73
C SER A 147 7.84 3.71 -1.77
N LEU A 148 6.73 4.22 -2.30
CA LEU A 148 5.74 4.95 -1.53
C LEU A 148 4.93 4.02 -0.61
N LEU A 149 4.92 4.33 0.69
CA LEU A 149 4.04 3.74 1.70
C LEU A 149 3.08 4.83 2.20
N PRO A 150 1.85 4.93 1.67
CA PRO A 150 0.94 6.03 1.99
C PRO A 150 0.40 6.03 3.43
N ALA A 151 0.36 4.86 4.06
CA ALA A 151 -0.12 4.68 5.43
C ALA A 151 0.65 3.56 6.13
N LEU A 152 0.71 3.64 7.46
CA LEU A 152 1.19 2.56 8.32
C LEU A 152 0.63 2.71 9.75
N TYR A 153 0.34 1.59 10.39
CA TYR A 153 0.21 1.47 11.84
C TYR A 153 1.55 1.09 12.48
N ARG A 154 2.00 1.85 13.48
CA ARG A 154 3.25 1.59 14.21
C ARG A 154 3.23 2.21 15.59
N GLU A 155 3.77 1.53 16.61
CA GLU A 155 3.88 2.07 17.97
C GLU A 155 2.57 2.64 18.55
N GLY A 156 1.43 2.02 18.25
CA GLY A 156 0.13 2.50 18.76
C GLY A 156 -0.44 3.72 18.03
N ARG A 157 0.13 4.11 16.88
CA ARG A 157 -0.36 5.22 16.06
C ARG A 157 -0.50 4.85 14.59
N ILE A 158 -1.44 5.49 13.93
CA ILE A 158 -1.62 5.46 12.48
C ILE A 158 -0.97 6.70 11.90
N VAL A 159 -0.12 6.53 10.90
CA VAL A 159 0.50 7.63 10.16
C VAL A 159 0.00 7.60 8.72
N ILE A 160 -0.59 8.71 8.26
CA ILE A 160 -1.04 8.90 6.88
C ILE A 160 -0.13 9.91 6.20
N ARG A 161 0.64 9.47 5.20
CA ARG A 161 1.53 10.29 4.39
C ARG A 161 0.77 10.86 3.19
N ARG A 162 0.14 12.05 3.34
CA ARG A 162 -0.79 12.59 2.33
C ARG A 162 -0.10 12.94 1.01
N ASP A 163 1.15 13.40 1.02
CA ASP A 163 1.93 13.64 -0.20
C ASP A 163 2.16 12.34 -0.99
N ALA A 164 2.68 11.30 -0.32
CA ALA A 164 2.80 9.96 -0.88
C ALA A 164 1.47 9.39 -1.40
N LEU A 165 0.39 9.53 -0.63
CA LEU A 165 -0.95 9.08 -1.04
C LEU A 165 -1.42 9.79 -2.31
N THR A 166 -1.31 11.12 -2.35
CA THR A 166 -1.73 11.95 -3.48
C THR A 166 -0.99 11.52 -4.76
N ARG A 167 0.31 11.23 -4.65
CA ARG A 167 1.15 10.76 -5.76
C ARG A 167 0.73 9.39 -6.25
N VAL A 168 0.52 8.43 -5.34
CA VAL A 168 0.03 7.08 -5.69
C VAL A 168 -1.34 7.16 -6.39
N LEU A 169 -2.24 8.01 -5.90
CA LEU A 169 -3.55 8.22 -6.52
C LEU A 169 -3.44 8.84 -7.91
N TRP A 170 -2.53 9.80 -8.09
CA TRP A 170 -2.26 10.39 -9.40
C TRP A 170 -1.71 9.35 -10.39
N GLU A 171 -0.77 8.51 -10.00
CA GLU A 171 -0.25 7.44 -10.87
C GLU A 171 -1.35 6.46 -11.28
N LYS A 172 -2.21 6.06 -10.34
CA LYS A 172 -3.38 5.22 -10.64
C LYS A 172 -4.34 5.93 -11.60
N TRP A 173 -4.58 7.22 -11.38
CA TRP A 173 -5.43 8.02 -12.26
C TRP A 173 -4.89 8.11 -13.68
N GLU A 174 -3.58 8.39 -13.86
CA GLU A 174 -2.93 8.41 -15.16
C GLU A 174 -3.08 7.05 -15.88
N LEU A 175 -2.87 5.95 -15.15
CA LEU A 175 -3.05 4.61 -15.68
C LEU A 175 -4.50 4.38 -16.12
N TRP A 176 -5.48 4.66 -15.27
CA TRP A 176 -6.89 4.45 -15.60
C TRP A 176 -7.36 5.33 -16.76
N ARG A 177 -6.86 6.57 -16.83
CA ARG A 177 -7.14 7.50 -17.94
C ARG A 177 -6.71 6.93 -19.29
N SER A 178 -5.59 6.21 -19.35
CA SER A 178 -5.14 5.56 -20.60
C SER A 178 -5.93 4.30 -20.97
N GLN A 179 -6.81 3.82 -20.07
CA GLN A 179 -7.56 2.57 -20.21
C GLN A 179 -9.09 2.78 -20.20
N GLN A 180 -9.57 4.02 -20.40
CA GLN A 180 -10.97 4.40 -20.14
C GLN A 180 -12.02 3.47 -20.75
N GLU A 181 -11.82 3.01 -21.98
CA GLU A 181 -12.78 2.15 -22.70
C GLU A 181 -12.93 0.74 -22.09
N ALA A 182 -11.95 0.30 -21.30
CA ALA A 182 -11.91 -1.04 -20.70
C ALA A 182 -11.86 -1.02 -19.17
N LEU A 183 -12.22 0.12 -18.54
CA LEU A 183 -12.19 0.21 -17.08
C LEU A 183 -13.24 -0.71 -16.44
N PRO A 184 -12.84 -1.52 -15.44
CA PRO A 184 -13.77 -2.16 -14.52
C PRO A 184 -14.73 -1.14 -13.88
N LYS A 185 -15.96 -1.58 -13.55
CA LYS A 185 -17.06 -0.72 -13.09
C LYS A 185 -16.70 0.16 -11.89
N ASP A 186 -15.91 -0.37 -10.95
CA ASP A 186 -15.31 0.34 -9.83
C ASP A 186 -14.53 1.57 -10.25
N ARG A 187 -13.55 1.35 -11.13
CA ARG A 187 -12.67 2.40 -11.63
C ARG A 187 -13.43 3.38 -12.50
N ALA A 188 -14.37 2.90 -13.32
CA ALA A 188 -15.22 3.77 -14.14
C ALA A 188 -16.06 4.73 -13.27
N LEU A 189 -16.63 4.26 -12.17
CA LEU A 189 -17.41 5.10 -11.25
C LEU A 189 -16.52 6.14 -10.54
N VAL A 190 -15.37 5.73 -10.03
CA VAL A 190 -14.37 6.66 -9.45
C VAL A 190 -13.95 7.70 -10.48
N PHE A 191 -13.63 7.26 -11.70
CA PHE A 191 -13.24 8.14 -12.80
C PHE A 191 -14.35 9.15 -13.15
N GLN A 192 -15.60 8.69 -13.26
CA GLN A 192 -16.75 9.53 -13.54
C GLN A 192 -17.07 10.51 -12.41
N ARG A 193 -16.83 10.13 -11.15
CA ARG A 193 -17.21 10.94 -9.99
C ARG A 193 -16.19 12.01 -9.66
N TYR A 194 -14.91 11.66 -9.64
CA TYR A 194 -13.85 12.63 -9.35
C TYR A 194 -13.52 13.47 -10.56
N ARG A 195 -13.52 12.96 -11.80
CA ARG A 195 -13.17 13.73 -13.02
C ARG A 195 -12.02 14.72 -12.76
N LEU A 196 -10.84 14.21 -12.43
CA LEU A 196 -9.66 15.06 -12.27
C LEU A 196 -9.33 15.68 -13.64
N GLU A 197 -9.96 16.81 -13.93
CA GLU A 197 -9.50 17.82 -14.87
C GLU A 197 -8.37 18.60 -14.17
N ASP A 198 -7.53 19.32 -14.91
CA ASP A 198 -6.23 19.84 -14.42
C ASP A 198 -6.31 20.85 -13.22
N ASN A 199 -7.48 21.03 -12.58
CA ASN A 199 -7.68 21.79 -11.35
C ASN A 199 -7.61 20.91 -10.08
N GLY A 200 -6.44 20.87 -9.43
CA GLY A 200 -6.09 19.98 -8.32
C GLY A 200 -7.07 19.82 -7.13
N CYS A 201 -8.09 20.67 -6.95
CA CYS A 201 -9.08 20.57 -5.86
C CYS A 201 -9.78 19.20 -5.78
N ARG A 202 -10.03 18.56 -6.92
CA ARG A 202 -10.68 17.23 -6.92
C ARG A 202 -9.73 16.10 -6.54
N LEU A 203 -8.44 16.28 -6.77
CA LEU A 203 -7.41 15.35 -6.33
C LEU A 203 -7.27 15.42 -4.80
N GLU A 204 -7.35 16.60 -4.21
CA GLU A 204 -7.38 16.75 -2.76
C GLU A 204 -8.58 16.02 -2.14
N THR A 205 -9.78 16.13 -2.73
CA THR A 205 -10.96 15.38 -2.26
C THR A 205 -10.74 13.86 -2.37
N LEU A 206 -10.19 13.39 -3.50
CA LEU A 206 -9.84 11.98 -3.69
C LEU A 206 -8.81 11.50 -2.65
N THR A 207 -7.82 12.33 -2.33
CA THR A 207 -6.82 12.06 -1.30
C THR A 207 -7.47 11.92 0.07
N GLU A 208 -8.42 12.78 0.45
CA GLU A 208 -9.11 12.68 1.73
C GLU A 208 -9.99 11.42 1.84
N ASP A 209 -10.72 11.10 0.78
CA ASP A 209 -11.55 9.88 0.75
C ASP A 209 -10.69 8.63 0.81
N ALA A 210 -9.57 8.60 0.08
CA ALA A 210 -8.61 7.50 0.15
C ALA A 210 -7.89 7.43 1.51
N ALA A 211 -7.58 8.57 2.13
CA ALA A 211 -6.98 8.62 3.47
C ALA A 211 -7.94 8.03 4.51
N THR A 212 -9.24 8.30 4.39
CA THR A 212 -10.28 7.72 5.24
C THR A 212 -10.28 6.19 5.13
N LEU A 213 -10.25 5.65 3.91
CA LEU A 213 -10.17 4.21 3.68
C LEU A 213 -8.88 3.59 4.23
N LEU A 214 -7.74 4.28 4.09
CA LEU A 214 -6.47 3.82 4.66
C LEU A 214 -6.50 3.82 6.19
N VAL A 215 -7.05 4.87 6.83
CA VAL A 215 -7.23 4.86 8.29
C VAL A 215 -8.07 3.67 8.72
N TRP A 216 -9.16 3.35 8.01
CA TRP A 216 -9.96 2.16 8.32
C TRP A 216 -9.17 0.87 8.11
N HIS A 217 -8.35 0.79 7.07
CA HIS A 217 -7.46 -0.35 6.83
C HIS A 217 -6.46 -0.55 7.96
N GLU A 218 -5.77 0.52 8.39
CA GLU A 218 -4.78 0.45 9.48
C GLU A 218 -5.43 0.11 10.84
N ILE A 219 -6.64 0.61 11.13
CA ILE A 219 -7.44 0.13 12.28
C ILE A 219 -7.71 -1.36 12.16
N GLY A 220 -8.01 -1.84 10.94
CA GLY A 220 -8.22 -3.26 10.65
C GLY A 220 -6.95 -4.08 10.84
N GLU A 221 -5.78 -3.57 10.45
CA GLU A 221 -4.51 -4.26 10.67
C GLU A 221 -4.25 -4.44 12.16
N HIS A 222 -4.46 -3.38 12.95
CA HIS A 222 -4.36 -3.46 14.41
C HIS A 222 -5.34 -4.50 15.01
N GLN A 223 -6.59 -4.50 14.58
CA GLN A 223 -7.57 -5.52 15.02
C GLN A 223 -7.20 -6.93 14.55
N ALA A 224 -6.59 -7.06 13.37
CA ALA A 224 -6.13 -8.33 12.84
C ALA A 224 -4.96 -8.89 13.67
N GLU A 225 -4.08 -8.05 14.22
CA GLU A 225 -3.00 -8.50 15.12
C GLU A 225 -3.55 -9.23 16.35
N GLU A 226 -4.71 -8.84 16.88
CA GLU A 226 -5.35 -9.51 18.02
C GLU A 226 -6.08 -10.81 17.64
N ARG A 227 -6.45 -10.98 16.37
CA ARG A 227 -7.33 -12.08 15.91
C ARG A 227 -6.59 -13.13 15.10
N LEU A 228 -5.49 -12.77 14.46
CA LEU A 228 -4.62 -13.70 13.75
C LEU A 228 -3.90 -14.62 14.74
N PRO A 229 -3.43 -15.78 14.27
CA PRO A 229 -2.56 -16.64 15.06
C PRO A 229 -1.36 -15.89 15.66
N THR A 230 -0.99 -16.19 16.90
CA THR A 230 0.16 -15.57 17.56
C THR A 230 1.49 -15.87 16.86
N GLU A 231 1.56 -16.96 16.08
CA GLU A 231 2.73 -17.34 15.28
C GLU A 231 2.80 -16.62 13.93
N TRP A 232 1.88 -15.71 13.62
CA TRP A 232 1.80 -15.04 12.32
C TRP A 232 3.09 -14.29 11.94
N PRO A 233 3.75 -13.52 12.82
CA PRO A 233 5.03 -12.88 12.48
C PRO A 233 6.12 -13.89 12.10
N GLN A 234 6.19 -15.03 12.80
CA GLN A 234 7.15 -16.10 12.53
C GLN A 234 6.83 -16.80 11.20
N MET A 235 5.54 -16.98 10.88
CA MET A 235 5.13 -17.50 9.58
C MET A 235 5.54 -16.57 8.43
N VAL A 236 5.41 -15.26 8.60
CA VAL A 236 5.87 -14.26 7.62
C VAL A 236 7.38 -14.32 7.44
N ALA A 237 8.14 -14.38 8.55
CA ALA A 237 9.59 -14.54 8.50
C ALA A 237 10.02 -15.87 7.84
N ALA A 238 9.23 -16.94 8.04
CA ALA A 238 9.44 -18.26 7.46
C ALA A 238 8.80 -18.43 6.06
N ALA A 239 8.41 -17.35 5.36
CA ALA A 239 7.78 -17.46 4.05
C ALA A 239 8.70 -18.08 2.98
N GLY A 240 10.02 -17.92 3.13
CA GLY A 240 11.07 -18.48 2.25
C GLY A 240 11.21 -17.81 0.88
N ASP A 241 10.12 -17.28 0.30
CA ASP A 241 10.15 -16.48 -0.92
C ASP A 241 9.15 -15.31 -0.87
N ARG A 242 9.35 -14.34 -1.76
CA ARG A 242 8.53 -13.11 -1.84
C ARG A 242 7.07 -13.41 -2.16
N ALA A 243 6.81 -14.38 -3.01
CA ALA A 243 5.45 -14.69 -3.42
C ALA A 243 4.64 -15.35 -2.29
N ASN A 244 5.31 -16.08 -1.39
CA ASN A 244 4.74 -16.62 -0.16
C ASN A 244 4.47 -15.51 0.86
N GLU A 245 5.39 -14.56 1.04
CA GLU A 245 5.16 -13.40 1.91
C GLU A 245 3.96 -12.57 1.41
N VAL A 246 3.84 -12.35 0.09
CA VAL A 246 2.69 -11.66 -0.51
C VAL A 246 1.38 -12.38 -0.19
N VAL A 247 1.35 -13.71 -0.23
CA VAL A 247 0.18 -14.51 0.15
C VAL A 247 -0.20 -14.28 1.60
N LEU A 248 0.75 -14.37 2.54
CA LEU A 248 0.49 -14.17 3.96
C LEU A 248 0.00 -12.75 4.23
N ARG A 249 0.69 -11.73 3.71
CA ARG A 249 0.25 -10.34 3.86
C ARG A 249 -1.12 -10.11 3.24
N THR A 250 -1.43 -10.69 2.09
CA THR A 250 -2.77 -10.60 1.49
C THR A 250 -3.85 -11.16 2.42
N VAL A 251 -3.61 -12.30 3.09
CA VAL A 251 -4.57 -12.84 4.05
C VAL A 251 -4.77 -11.87 5.22
N ARG A 252 -3.70 -11.31 5.78
CA ARG A 252 -3.77 -10.30 6.85
C ARG A 252 -4.57 -9.08 6.40
N ASP A 253 -4.22 -8.51 5.24
CA ASP A 253 -4.84 -7.31 4.70
C ASP A 253 -6.36 -7.55 4.45
N LEU A 254 -6.76 -8.75 4.03
CA LEU A 254 -8.18 -9.11 3.85
C LEU A 254 -8.93 -9.33 5.17
N VAL A 255 -8.25 -9.85 6.20
CA VAL A 255 -8.80 -9.87 7.57
C VAL A 255 -9.01 -8.44 8.05
N ALA A 256 -8.04 -7.55 7.87
CA ALA A 256 -8.13 -6.13 8.23
C ALA A 256 -9.30 -5.43 7.54
N ASP A 257 -9.42 -5.61 6.22
CA ASP A 257 -10.54 -5.05 5.44
C ASP A 257 -11.89 -5.56 5.93
N ALA A 258 -11.99 -6.86 6.24
CA ALA A 258 -13.23 -7.47 6.71
C ALA A 258 -13.63 -7.08 8.15
N LEU A 259 -12.66 -6.87 9.04
CA LEU A 259 -12.90 -6.45 10.41
C LEU A 259 -13.27 -4.97 10.53
N SER A 260 -12.73 -4.13 9.64
CA SER A 260 -12.75 -2.68 9.83
C SER A 260 -13.32 -1.89 8.66
N VAL A 261 -12.89 -2.16 7.43
CA VAL A 261 -13.27 -1.37 6.25
C VAL A 261 -14.71 -1.68 5.83
N TYR A 262 -15.06 -2.96 5.64
CA TYR A 262 -16.40 -3.34 5.18
C TYR A 262 -17.52 -2.96 6.15
N PRO A 263 -17.38 -3.12 7.49
CA PRO A 263 -18.38 -2.65 8.43
C PRO A 263 -18.60 -1.13 8.38
N ARG A 264 -17.52 -0.34 8.23
CA ARG A 264 -17.59 1.13 8.15
C ARG A 264 -18.17 1.63 6.83
N LEU A 265 -17.85 0.95 5.72
CA LEU A 265 -18.52 1.19 4.43
C LEU A 265 -20.04 0.95 4.51
N ALA A 266 -20.47 -0.01 5.33
CA ALA A 266 -21.89 -0.22 5.59
C ALA A 266 -22.52 0.91 6.44
N GLU A 267 -21.73 1.69 7.19
CA GLU A 267 -22.23 2.72 8.09
C GLU A 267 -22.28 4.13 7.47
N HIS A 268 -21.38 4.45 6.55
CA HIS A 268 -21.03 5.83 6.21
C HIS A 268 -21.31 6.30 4.76
N ASP A 269 -22.29 5.71 4.06
CA ASP A 269 -22.61 5.90 2.62
C ASP A 269 -21.76 5.00 1.69
N ALA A 270 -22.39 3.91 1.26
CA ALA A 270 -21.78 2.75 0.63
C ALA A 270 -21.49 2.92 -0.88
N GLY A 271 -21.68 4.09 -1.47
CA GLY A 271 -21.51 4.25 -2.92
C GLY A 271 -20.08 4.54 -3.35
N LEU A 272 -19.68 5.79 -3.16
CA LEU A 272 -18.41 6.28 -3.68
C LEU A 272 -17.21 5.67 -2.95
N LEU A 273 -17.23 5.63 -1.61
CA LEU A 273 -16.13 5.06 -0.82
C LEU A 273 -15.96 3.55 -1.06
N THR A 274 -17.06 2.81 -1.25
CA THR A 274 -16.99 1.39 -1.62
C THR A 274 -16.35 1.23 -2.99
N ALA A 275 -16.76 2.05 -3.96
CA ALA A 275 -16.19 2.00 -5.30
C ALA A 275 -14.71 2.37 -5.30
N LEU A 276 -14.33 3.38 -4.53
CA LEU A 276 -12.95 3.80 -4.34
C LEU A 276 -12.12 2.69 -3.68
N HIS A 277 -12.61 2.07 -2.61
CA HIS A 277 -11.93 0.94 -1.97
C HIS A 277 -11.60 -0.17 -2.98
N PHE A 278 -12.58 -0.64 -3.76
CA PHE A 278 -12.33 -1.68 -4.75
C PHE A 278 -11.47 -1.23 -5.92
N ALA A 279 -11.57 0.04 -6.34
CA ALA A 279 -10.72 0.59 -7.38
C ALA A 279 -9.23 0.60 -6.96
N LEU A 280 -8.97 0.90 -5.68
CA LEU A 280 -7.62 0.93 -5.09
C LEU A 280 -7.11 -0.45 -4.68
N THR A 281 -7.99 -1.43 -4.49
CA THR A 281 -7.62 -2.82 -4.23
C THR A 281 -7.02 -3.47 -5.47
N ASP A 282 -5.73 -3.84 -5.38
CA ASP A 282 -4.93 -4.38 -6.48
C ASP A 282 -4.29 -5.74 -6.15
N GLY A 283 -3.68 -6.37 -7.15
CA GLY A 283 -2.92 -7.59 -7.00
C GLY A 283 -3.75 -8.77 -6.50
N LEU A 284 -3.17 -9.55 -5.58
CA LEU A 284 -3.79 -10.77 -5.07
C LEU A 284 -5.07 -10.50 -4.27
N ARG A 285 -5.13 -9.38 -3.52
CA ARG A 285 -6.36 -8.95 -2.85
C ARG A 285 -7.52 -8.86 -3.84
N ARG A 286 -7.33 -8.12 -4.94
CA ARG A 286 -8.36 -7.93 -5.98
C ARG A 286 -8.80 -9.25 -6.62
N GLN A 287 -7.86 -10.15 -6.88
CA GLN A 287 -8.18 -11.47 -7.44
C GLN A 287 -9.10 -12.26 -6.49
N TRP A 288 -8.82 -12.22 -5.20
CA TRP A 288 -9.52 -13.01 -4.19
C TRP A 288 -10.88 -12.43 -3.77
N VAL A 289 -11.05 -11.11 -3.87
CA VAL A 289 -12.31 -10.43 -3.59
C VAL A 289 -13.12 -10.10 -4.86
N SER A 290 -12.73 -10.60 -6.03
CA SER A 290 -13.42 -10.28 -7.30
C SER A 290 -14.94 -10.56 -7.29
N ASN A 291 -15.37 -11.67 -6.68
CA ASN A 291 -16.79 -11.99 -6.49
C ASN A 291 -17.47 -11.05 -5.47
N LEU A 292 -16.73 -10.61 -4.45
CA LEU A 292 -17.16 -9.61 -3.48
C LEU A 292 -17.46 -8.29 -4.19
N THR A 293 -16.52 -7.83 -5.02
CA THR A 293 -16.64 -6.64 -5.83
C THR A 293 -17.90 -6.70 -6.67
N ALA A 294 -18.10 -7.77 -7.45
CA ALA A 294 -19.31 -7.92 -8.28
C ALA A 294 -20.62 -7.84 -7.46
N THR A 295 -20.66 -8.50 -6.30
CA THR A 295 -21.84 -8.53 -5.41
C THR A 295 -22.11 -7.15 -4.80
N LEU A 296 -21.07 -6.44 -4.39
CA LEU A 296 -21.18 -5.13 -3.77
C LEU A 296 -21.51 -4.03 -4.77
N PHE A 297 -20.98 -4.11 -5.99
CA PHE A 297 -21.40 -3.23 -7.08
C PHE A 297 -22.86 -3.43 -7.45
N ALA A 298 -23.34 -4.68 -7.51
CA ALA A 298 -24.75 -4.97 -7.74
C ALA A 298 -25.63 -4.44 -6.59
N SER A 299 -25.17 -4.58 -5.34
CA SER A 299 -25.88 -4.06 -4.16
C SER A 299 -25.94 -2.52 -4.15
N HIS A 300 -24.86 -1.84 -4.54
CA HIS A 300 -24.84 -0.37 -4.67
C HIS A 300 -25.85 0.14 -5.70
N GLN A 301 -26.04 -0.57 -6.82
CA GLN A 301 -27.02 -0.18 -7.84
C GLN A 301 -28.47 -0.47 -7.44
N SER A 302 -28.71 -1.37 -6.48
CA SER A 302 -30.04 -1.93 -6.22
C SER A 302 -30.64 -1.61 -4.84
N ALA A 303 -29.89 -1.13 -3.84
CA ALA A 303 -30.49 -0.79 -2.55
C ALA A 303 -29.68 0.19 -1.68
N HIS A 304 -30.40 1.16 -1.10
CA HIS A 304 -29.96 2.02 0.02
C HIS A 304 -29.86 1.27 1.37
N SER A 305 -29.56 -0.05 1.38
CA SER A 305 -29.55 -0.86 2.60
C SER A 305 -28.14 -1.36 2.95
N PRO A 306 -27.66 -1.10 4.17
CA PRO A 306 -26.32 -1.50 4.60
C PRO A 306 -26.20 -2.96 5.06
N GLN A 307 -27.33 -3.67 5.23
CA GLN A 307 -27.36 -5.02 5.79
C GLN A 307 -26.54 -6.06 5.01
N PRO A 308 -26.56 -6.08 3.65
CA PRO A 308 -25.77 -7.03 2.87
C PRO A 308 -24.26 -6.88 3.11
N LEU A 309 -23.76 -5.65 3.25
CA LEU A 309 -22.35 -5.37 3.53
C LEU A 309 -21.92 -5.86 4.91
N ARG A 310 -22.76 -5.66 5.94
CA ARG A 310 -22.46 -6.15 7.31
C ARG A 310 -22.38 -7.66 7.38
N THR A 311 -23.36 -8.35 6.79
CA THR A 311 -23.36 -9.82 6.74
C THR A 311 -22.13 -10.33 6.00
N LEU A 312 -21.80 -9.70 4.87
CA LEU A 312 -20.65 -10.06 4.07
C LEU A 312 -19.31 -9.83 4.76
N ALA A 313 -19.19 -8.72 5.50
CA ALA A 313 -18.01 -8.44 6.32
C ALA A 313 -17.72 -9.57 7.31
N SER A 314 -18.76 -10.03 8.03
CA SER A 314 -18.65 -11.14 8.98
C SER A 314 -18.24 -12.45 8.31
N ILE A 315 -18.88 -12.80 7.18
CA ILE A 315 -18.56 -14.01 6.41
C ILE A 315 -17.12 -13.99 5.91
N GLU A 316 -16.65 -12.86 5.39
CA GLU A 316 -15.29 -12.73 4.88
C GLU A 316 -14.25 -12.75 6.03
N ALA A 317 -14.53 -12.09 7.15
CA ALA A 317 -13.65 -12.15 8.33
C ALA A 317 -13.46 -13.61 8.79
N ASP A 318 -14.55 -14.36 8.95
CA ASP A 318 -14.54 -15.78 9.29
C ASP A 318 -13.75 -16.62 8.29
N ARG A 319 -13.95 -16.36 6.98
CA ARG A 319 -13.29 -17.07 5.90
C ARG A 319 -11.77 -16.88 5.96
N TRP A 320 -11.30 -15.64 6.07
CA TRP A 320 -9.87 -15.32 6.07
C TRP A 320 -9.19 -15.77 7.37
N LEU A 321 -9.86 -15.67 8.52
CA LEU A 321 -9.37 -16.22 9.79
C LEU A 321 -9.28 -17.75 9.78
N LYS A 322 -10.23 -18.45 9.17
CA LYS A 322 -10.14 -19.92 8.98
C LYS A 322 -8.95 -20.29 8.09
N LEU A 323 -8.69 -19.51 7.04
CA LEU A 323 -7.51 -19.73 6.20
C LEU A 323 -6.21 -19.46 6.98
N ALA A 324 -6.13 -18.37 7.75
CA ALA A 324 -4.98 -18.07 8.60
C ALA A 324 -4.69 -19.22 9.58
N ASN A 325 -5.71 -19.77 10.24
CA ASN A 325 -5.57 -20.92 11.13
C ASN A 325 -5.14 -22.21 10.41
N LYS A 326 -5.56 -22.42 9.16
CA LYS A 326 -5.07 -23.53 8.34
C LYS A 326 -3.58 -23.38 8.02
N MET A 327 -3.14 -22.16 7.68
CA MET A 327 -1.73 -21.85 7.46
C MET A 327 -0.91 -22.06 8.74
N ARG A 328 -1.41 -21.60 9.89
CA ARG A 328 -0.82 -21.86 11.21
C ARG A 328 -0.67 -23.34 11.50
N THR A 329 -1.71 -24.14 11.24
CA THR A 329 -1.67 -25.60 11.43
C THR A 329 -0.56 -26.25 10.58
N ALA A 330 -0.39 -25.79 9.34
CA ALA A 330 0.69 -26.27 8.48
C ALA A 330 2.08 -25.86 9.01
N TYR A 331 2.22 -24.62 9.49
CA TYR A 331 3.45 -24.10 10.09
C TYR A 331 3.84 -24.90 11.34
N LEU A 332 2.92 -25.09 12.29
CA LEU A 332 3.16 -25.82 13.54
C LEU A 332 3.53 -27.29 13.32
N ARG A 333 3.04 -27.93 12.24
CA ARG A 333 3.41 -29.31 11.90
C ARG A 333 4.86 -29.43 11.46
N SER A 334 5.37 -28.46 10.70
CA SER A 334 6.76 -28.46 10.24
C SER A 334 7.17 -27.06 9.76
N PRO A 335 7.78 -26.22 10.63
CA PRO A 335 8.23 -24.88 10.25
C PRO A 335 9.19 -24.91 9.06
N ALA A 336 10.09 -25.89 9.00
CA ALA A 336 11.06 -26.05 7.92
C ALA A 336 10.42 -26.35 6.55
N GLN A 337 9.27 -27.04 6.52
CA GLN A 337 8.55 -27.35 5.27
C GLN A 337 7.46 -26.33 4.91
N PHE A 338 7.23 -25.33 5.77
CA PHE A 338 6.17 -24.34 5.58
C PHE A 338 6.28 -23.54 4.26
N PRO A 339 7.47 -23.06 3.82
CA PRO A 339 7.61 -22.42 2.51
C PRO A 339 7.13 -23.30 1.34
N LEU A 340 7.48 -24.59 1.38
CA LEU A 340 7.10 -25.55 0.34
C LEU A 340 5.59 -25.83 0.39
N TRP A 341 5.00 -25.86 1.58
CA TRP A 341 3.56 -25.99 1.75
C TRP A 341 2.81 -24.79 1.13
N LEU A 342 3.25 -23.55 1.39
CA LEU A 342 2.66 -22.34 0.83
C LEU A 342 2.72 -22.34 -0.70
N ARG A 343 3.88 -22.72 -1.26
CA ARG A 343 4.07 -22.84 -2.71
C ARG A 343 3.08 -23.84 -3.32
N ARG A 344 2.99 -25.05 -2.78
CA ARG A 344 2.04 -26.09 -3.25
C ARG A 344 0.59 -25.68 -3.07
N TRP A 345 0.27 -24.94 -2.01
CA TRP A 345 -1.07 -24.41 -1.79
C TRP A 345 -1.42 -23.34 -2.84
N ARG A 346 -0.51 -22.42 -3.13
CA ARG A 346 -0.67 -21.39 -4.18
C ARG A 346 -0.86 -22.01 -5.57
N GLU A 347 -0.06 -23.01 -5.92
CA GLU A 347 -0.15 -23.72 -7.20
C GLU A 347 -1.52 -24.40 -7.38
N ARG A 348 -2.07 -25.02 -6.32
CA ARG A 348 -3.41 -25.62 -6.34
C ARG A 348 -4.52 -24.58 -6.51
N LEU A 349 -4.41 -23.43 -5.86
CA LEU A 349 -5.37 -22.34 -6.07
C LEU A 349 -5.39 -21.84 -7.52
N HIS A 350 -4.22 -21.72 -8.15
CA HIS A 350 -4.14 -21.33 -9.56
C HIS A 350 -4.77 -22.37 -10.49
N GLN A 351 -4.62 -23.66 -10.19
CA GLN A 351 -5.25 -24.73 -10.96
C GLN A 351 -6.77 -24.73 -10.83
N GLN A 352 -7.31 -24.44 -9.64
CA GLN A 352 -8.76 -24.38 -9.39
C GLN A 352 -9.43 -23.14 -9.99
N THR A 353 -8.67 -22.10 -10.31
CA THR A 353 -9.17 -20.82 -10.85
C THR A 353 -8.98 -20.70 -12.36
N LYS A 354 -8.35 -21.68 -13.03
CA LYS A 354 -8.31 -21.72 -14.50
C LYS A 354 -9.72 -21.96 -15.04
N PRO A 355 -10.20 -21.17 -16.00
CA PRO A 355 -11.44 -21.48 -16.69
C PRO A 355 -11.29 -22.85 -17.36
N THR A 356 -12.24 -23.75 -17.12
CA THR A 356 -12.33 -25.02 -17.84
C THR A 356 -12.36 -24.71 -19.33
N PRO A 357 -11.50 -25.33 -20.17
CA PRO A 357 -11.59 -25.13 -21.61
C PRO A 357 -13.00 -25.50 -22.05
N LYS A 358 -13.69 -24.55 -22.70
CA LYS A 358 -15.00 -24.83 -23.31
C LYS A 358 -14.82 -26.06 -24.19
N ALA A 359 -15.51 -27.15 -23.86
CA ALA A 359 -15.59 -28.31 -24.74
C ALA A 359 -16.08 -27.80 -26.10
N ALA A 360 -15.26 -27.97 -27.13
CA ALA A 360 -15.65 -27.67 -28.50
C ALA A 360 -16.90 -28.51 -28.80
N SER A 361 -18.04 -27.87 -28.91
CA SER A 361 -19.25 -28.50 -29.41
C SER A 361 -19.04 -28.80 -30.89
N ASN A 362 -18.58 -30.00 -31.18
CA ASN A 362 -18.66 -30.57 -32.53
C ASN A 362 -20.14 -30.87 -32.81
N THR A 363 -20.90 -29.85 -33.21
CA THR A 363 -22.13 -30.06 -33.98
C THR A 363 -21.72 -30.46 -35.40
N VAL A 364 -21.62 -31.76 -35.61
CA VAL A 364 -21.68 -32.35 -36.96
C VAL A 364 -23.12 -32.15 -37.44
N SER A 365 -23.31 -31.29 -38.44
CA SER A 365 -24.56 -31.24 -39.19
C SER A 365 -24.63 -32.45 -40.10
N THR A 366 -25.47 -33.42 -39.78
CA THR A 366 -25.90 -34.44 -40.73
C THR A 366 -27.28 -34.04 -41.22
N THR A 367 -27.32 -33.34 -42.34
CA THR A 367 -28.49 -33.25 -43.22
C THR A 367 -28.76 -34.63 -43.80
N GLN A 368 -29.94 -35.20 -43.50
CA GLN A 368 -30.78 -35.94 -44.44
C GLN A 368 -32.24 -35.65 -44.12
#